data_AF-A0A328S4R1-F1
#
_entry.id   AF-A0A328S4R1-F1
#
_cell.length_a   1.000
_cell.length_b   1.000
_cell.length_c   1.000
_cell.angle_alpha   90.00
_cell.angle_beta   90.00
_cell.angle_gamma   90.00
#
_symmetry.space_group_name_H-M   'P 1'
#
loop_
_entity.id
_entity.type
_entity.pdbx_description
1 polymer ?
#
loop_
_entity_poly.entity_id
_entity_poly.type
_entity_poly.pdbx_seq_one_letter_code
_entity_poly.pdbx_strand_id
1 'polypeptide(L)'
;MRIRHIIYESLLLPFKKIKLFILVFLIAVINEVISEVSYSFNLGEYTIIIMIINSFITLILLGLMLSITDKAVNESEINYFDFKENLIEGVREYLITLYYLVISVIVSALLLLPTGTLTQLKNLYTLILKLDINHSFFALHKISHELPITIMTTYAHHFTLSVFISLLILITFLSFAFISKIILIKTNNMIKAMDVRIIIRIIKNTGYLRYMKLILILTVIACIILNILFLLEYIMADIGISAVIESMMLFIGTYTFHNYFLEKH
;
A
#
# COMPACT_ATOMS: atom_id res chain seq x y z
N MET A 1 16.55 -5.40 19.00
CA MET A 1 17.64 -5.57 18.00
C MET A 1 18.15 -4.27 17.33
N ARG A 2 19.29 -4.31 16.60
CA ARG A 2 19.70 -3.26 15.64
C ARG A 2 18.78 -3.32 14.40
N ILE A 3 18.27 -2.19 13.90
CA ILE A 3 17.34 -2.11 12.73
C ILE A 3 17.82 -2.95 11.53
N ARG A 4 19.13 -2.94 11.26
CA ARG A 4 19.74 -3.73 10.17
C ARG A 4 19.52 -5.24 10.32
N HIS A 5 19.55 -5.76 11.55
CA HIS A 5 19.31 -7.18 11.82
C HIS A 5 17.86 -7.55 11.56
N ILE A 6 16.92 -6.70 12.02
CA ILE A 6 15.49 -6.89 11.78
C ILE A 6 15.24 -6.98 10.28
N ILE A 7 15.72 -6.00 9.50
CA ILE A 7 15.54 -5.99 8.03
C ILE A 7 16.14 -7.24 7.36
N TYR A 8 17.33 -7.65 7.79
CA TYR A 8 17.99 -8.85 7.24
C TYR A 8 17.17 -10.11 7.51
N GLU A 9 16.66 -10.28 8.73
CA GLU A 9 15.81 -11.41 9.06
C GLU A 9 14.44 -11.36 8.38
N SER A 10 13.86 -10.16 8.24
CA SER A 10 12.62 -9.94 7.48
C SER A 10 12.76 -10.43 6.03
N LEU A 11 13.90 -10.18 5.39
CA LEU A 11 14.18 -10.61 4.02
C LEU A 11 14.37 -12.13 3.91
N LEU A 12 14.85 -12.78 4.97
CA LEU A 12 15.04 -14.23 5.00
C LEU A 12 13.77 -15.01 5.38
N LEU A 13 12.80 -14.37 6.03
CA LEU A 13 11.60 -15.04 6.54
C LEU A 13 10.82 -15.81 5.47
N PRO A 14 10.56 -15.28 4.26
CA PRO A 14 9.85 -16.02 3.22
C PRO A 14 10.55 -17.34 2.84
N PHE A 15 11.89 -17.33 2.81
CA PHE A 15 12.69 -18.52 2.49
C PHE A 15 12.72 -19.52 3.66
N LYS A 16 12.70 -19.02 4.90
CA LYS A 16 12.61 -19.86 6.11
C LYS A 16 11.24 -20.54 6.23
N LYS A 17 10.16 -19.85 5.85
CA LYS A 17 8.77 -20.34 5.92
C LYS A 17 8.16 -20.55 4.52
N ILE A 18 8.90 -21.27 3.66
CA ILE A 18 8.61 -21.37 2.22
C ILE A 18 7.19 -21.87 1.89
N LYS A 19 6.64 -22.79 2.70
CA LYS A 19 5.27 -23.30 2.50
C LYS A 19 4.20 -22.22 2.69
N LEU A 20 4.36 -21.38 3.70
CA LEU A 20 3.44 -20.26 3.97
C LEU A 20 3.61 -19.16 2.95
N PHE A 21 4.85 -18.90 2.54
CA PHE A 21 5.13 -17.98 1.45
C PHE A 21 4.45 -18.41 0.15
N ILE A 22 4.55 -19.68 -0.24
CA ILE A 22 3.88 -20.22 -1.43
C ILE A 22 2.35 -20.08 -1.31
N LEU A 23 1.77 -20.33 -0.14
CA LEU A 23 0.33 -20.17 0.08
C LEU A 23 -0.12 -18.71 -0.11
N VAL A 24 0.60 -17.76 0.49
CA VAL A 24 0.33 -16.32 0.33
C VAL A 24 0.53 -15.89 -1.12
N PHE A 25 1.59 -16.37 -1.79
CA PHE A 25 1.84 -16.12 -3.20
C PHE A 25 0.68 -16.62 -4.08
N LEU A 26 0.17 -17.83 -3.86
CA LEU A 26 -0.96 -18.35 -4.63
C LEU A 26 -2.24 -17.51 -4.42
N ILE A 27 -2.49 -17.06 -3.19
CA ILE A 27 -3.61 -16.17 -2.88
C ILE A 27 -3.42 -14.81 -3.58
N ALA A 28 -2.22 -14.27 -3.61
CA ALA A 28 -1.89 -13.03 -4.32
C ALA A 28 -2.11 -13.18 -5.84
N VAL A 29 -1.65 -14.28 -6.45
CA VAL A 29 -1.91 -14.57 -7.87
C VAL A 29 -3.41 -14.64 -8.16
N ILE A 30 -4.20 -15.32 -7.32
CA ILE A 30 -5.65 -15.37 -7.48
C ILE A 30 -6.25 -13.95 -7.41
N ASN A 31 -5.81 -13.14 -6.44
CA ASN A 31 -6.28 -11.78 -6.28
C ASN A 31 -5.99 -10.91 -7.51
N GLU A 32 -4.77 -11.00 -8.06
CA GLU A 32 -4.37 -10.24 -9.24
C GLU A 32 -5.12 -10.69 -10.49
N VAL A 33 -5.31 -12.00 -10.70
CA VAL A 33 -6.12 -12.52 -11.82
C VAL A 33 -7.55 -12.02 -11.75
N ILE A 34 -8.17 -12.04 -10.55
CA ILE A 34 -9.53 -11.52 -10.37
C ILE A 34 -9.57 -10.02 -10.66
N SER A 35 -8.56 -9.27 -10.23
CA SER A 35 -8.42 -7.84 -10.49
C SER A 35 -8.34 -7.54 -11.98
N GLU A 36 -7.45 -8.22 -12.71
CA GLU A 36 -7.24 -8.03 -14.15
C GLU A 36 -8.49 -8.39 -14.96
N VAL A 37 -9.12 -9.54 -14.66
CA VAL A 37 -10.38 -9.94 -15.28
C VAL A 37 -11.46 -8.89 -15.01
N SER A 38 -11.50 -8.32 -13.80
CA SER A 38 -12.46 -7.28 -13.46
C SER A 38 -12.27 -5.99 -14.24
N TYR A 39 -11.02 -5.59 -14.51
CA TYR A 39 -10.70 -4.42 -15.33
C TYR A 39 -11.00 -4.63 -16.82
N SER A 40 -11.08 -5.89 -17.29
CA SER A 40 -11.43 -6.21 -18.67
C SER A 40 -12.93 -6.05 -18.98
N PHE A 41 -13.79 -5.91 -17.96
CA PHE A 41 -15.22 -5.71 -18.19
C PHE A 41 -15.53 -4.29 -18.69
N ASN A 42 -16.31 -4.21 -19.77
CA ASN A 42 -16.78 -2.93 -20.31
C ASN A 42 -17.63 -2.17 -19.27
N LEU A 43 -17.35 -0.87 -19.13
CA LEU A 43 -18.13 0.06 -18.31
C LEU A 43 -19.59 0.10 -18.77
N GLY A 44 -20.49 -0.39 -17.91
CA GLY A 44 -21.93 -0.50 -18.15
C GLY A 44 -22.71 -0.55 -16.85
N GLU A 45 -24.03 -0.69 -16.90
CA GLU A 45 -24.93 -0.56 -15.72
C GLU A 45 -24.59 -1.52 -14.56
N TYR A 46 -24.00 -2.68 -14.85
CA TYR A 46 -23.58 -3.66 -13.85
C TYR A 46 -22.16 -3.47 -13.30
N THR A 47 -21.37 -2.53 -13.85
CA THR A 47 -19.96 -2.37 -13.43
C THR A 47 -19.79 -1.91 -12.01
N ILE A 48 -20.68 -1.07 -11.49
CA ILE A 48 -20.62 -0.65 -10.07
C ILE A 48 -20.81 -1.86 -9.15
N ILE A 49 -21.78 -2.73 -9.44
CA ILE A 49 -22.05 -3.92 -8.63
C ILE A 49 -20.87 -4.90 -8.69
N ILE A 50 -20.31 -5.12 -9.88
CA ILE A 50 -19.14 -6.00 -10.07
C ILE A 50 -17.91 -5.42 -9.35
N MET A 51 -17.66 -4.11 -9.42
CA MET A 51 -16.56 -3.46 -8.71
C MET A 51 -16.70 -3.58 -7.19
N ILE A 52 -17.92 -3.46 -6.66
CA ILE A 52 -18.19 -3.64 -5.22
C ILE A 52 -17.89 -5.08 -4.81
N ILE A 53 -18.40 -6.07 -5.54
CA ILE A 53 -18.17 -7.49 -5.25
C ILE A 53 -16.68 -7.82 -5.35
N ASN A 54 -16.00 -7.35 -6.40
CA ASN A 54 -14.56 -7.57 -6.57
C ASN A 54 -13.77 -6.97 -5.41
N SER A 55 -14.09 -5.72 -5.02
CA SER A 55 -13.46 -5.08 -3.87
C SER A 55 -13.60 -5.92 -2.60
N PHE A 56 -14.80 -6.45 -2.31
CA PHE A 56 -14.98 -7.34 -1.17
C PHE A 56 -14.12 -8.60 -1.24
N ILE A 57 -14.03 -9.24 -2.40
CA ILE A 57 -13.22 -10.46 -2.60
C ILE A 57 -11.74 -10.15 -2.41
N THR A 58 -11.20 -9.12 -3.07
CA THR A 58 -9.81 -8.70 -2.94
C THR A 58 -9.43 -8.41 -1.50
N LEU A 59 -10.31 -7.73 -0.77
CA LEU A 59 -10.07 -7.36 0.62
C LEU A 59 -10.11 -8.58 1.57
N ILE A 60 -10.96 -9.58 1.30
CA ILE A 60 -10.96 -10.86 2.02
C ILE A 60 -9.66 -11.62 1.76
N LEU A 61 -9.22 -11.70 0.49
CA LEU A 61 -7.97 -12.37 0.13
C LEU A 61 -6.77 -11.69 0.80
N LEU A 62 -6.74 -10.35 0.83
CA LEU A 62 -5.71 -9.58 1.51
C LEU A 62 -5.69 -9.83 3.03
N GLY A 63 -6.87 -9.90 3.66
CA GLY A 63 -7.00 -10.29 5.07
C GLY A 63 -6.48 -11.71 5.36
N LEU A 64 -6.74 -12.67 4.47
CA LEU A 64 -6.23 -14.04 4.59
C LEU A 64 -4.71 -14.09 4.44
N MET A 65 -4.15 -13.40 3.44
CA MET A 65 -2.70 -13.30 3.23
C MET A 65 -1.99 -12.77 4.47
N LEU A 66 -2.57 -11.73 5.08
CA LEU A 66 -2.01 -11.11 6.27
C LEU A 66 -2.14 -11.99 7.53
N SER A 67 -3.24 -12.72 7.73
CA SER A 67 -3.38 -13.67 8.85
C SER A 67 -2.35 -14.81 8.74
N ILE A 68 -2.17 -15.38 7.54
CA ILE A 68 -1.16 -16.42 7.28
C ILE A 68 0.25 -15.89 7.56
N THR A 69 0.54 -14.67 7.10
CA THR A 69 1.83 -14.02 7.32
C THR A 69 2.08 -13.76 8.80
N ASP A 70 1.06 -13.39 9.56
CA ASP A 70 1.17 -13.17 11.01
C ASP A 70 1.47 -14.46 11.77
N LYS A 71 0.80 -15.56 11.41
CA LYS A 71 1.10 -16.90 11.95
C LYS A 71 2.53 -17.33 11.61
N ALA A 72 3.04 -16.96 10.43
CA ALA A 72 4.43 -17.21 10.03
C ALA A 72 5.45 -16.46 10.91
N VAL A 73 5.10 -15.26 11.37
CA VAL A 73 5.94 -14.40 12.23
C VAL A 73 5.87 -14.82 13.71
N ASN A 74 4.68 -15.18 14.20
CA ASN A 74 4.45 -15.51 15.62
C ASN A 74 4.82 -16.94 16.01
N GLU A 75 5.24 -17.76 15.05
CA GLU A 75 5.53 -19.19 15.21
C GLU A 75 4.38 -20.00 15.87
N SER A 76 3.14 -19.52 15.74
CA SER A 76 1.97 -20.23 16.24
C SER A 76 1.69 -21.47 15.38
N GLU A 77 1.21 -22.55 16.00
CA GLU A 77 0.82 -23.77 15.29
C GLU A 77 -0.27 -23.43 14.26
N ILE A 78 0.02 -23.69 12.99
CA ILE A 78 -0.91 -23.42 11.90
C ILE A 78 -1.95 -24.53 11.88
N ASN A 79 -3.16 -24.25 12.33
CA ASN A 79 -4.32 -25.02 11.88
C ASN A 79 -4.60 -24.58 10.44
N TYR A 80 -4.02 -25.30 9.48
CA TYR A 80 -4.05 -25.03 8.03
C TYR A 80 -5.48 -24.97 7.43
N PHE A 81 -6.52 -25.26 8.22
CA PHE A 81 -7.88 -25.50 7.74
C PHE A 81 -9.01 -24.83 8.53
N ASP A 82 -8.75 -23.99 9.55
CA ASP A 82 -9.84 -23.22 10.15
C ASP A 82 -10.19 -21.99 9.29
N PHE A 83 -10.87 -22.25 8.18
CA PHE A 83 -11.37 -21.24 7.27
C PHE A 83 -12.21 -20.19 8.00
N LYS A 84 -12.99 -20.58 9.01
CA LYS A 84 -13.88 -19.66 9.72
C LYS A 84 -13.08 -18.67 10.55
N GLU A 85 -12.09 -19.16 11.31
CA GLU A 85 -11.21 -18.30 12.11
C GLU A 85 -10.37 -17.38 11.22
N ASN A 86 -9.76 -17.93 10.16
CA ASN A 86 -8.96 -17.15 9.22
C ASN A 86 -9.79 -16.06 8.51
N LEU A 87 -11.07 -16.32 8.20
CA LEU A 87 -11.96 -15.34 7.57
C LEU A 87 -12.37 -14.24 8.57
N ILE A 88 -12.65 -14.57 9.83
CA ILE A 88 -12.94 -13.58 10.87
C ILE A 88 -11.72 -12.68 11.12
N GLU A 89 -10.53 -13.25 11.23
CA GLU A 89 -9.28 -12.49 11.34
C GLU A 89 -9.05 -11.62 10.11
N GLY A 90 -9.23 -12.18 8.92
CA GLY A 90 -9.09 -11.44 7.66
C GLY A 90 -10.04 -10.25 7.55
N VAL A 91 -11.31 -10.39 7.99
CA VAL A 91 -12.28 -9.28 8.01
C VAL A 91 -11.90 -8.20 9.02
N ARG A 92 -11.40 -8.58 10.19
CA ARG A 92 -10.92 -7.60 11.19
C ARG A 92 -9.71 -6.84 10.68
N GLU A 93 -8.79 -7.54 10.04
CA GLU A 93 -7.60 -6.94 9.43
C GLU A 93 -7.96 -6.03 8.24
N TYR A 94 -8.94 -6.43 7.45
CA TYR A 94 -9.54 -5.59 6.41
C TYR A 94 -10.05 -4.26 6.99
N LEU A 95 -10.87 -4.29 8.04
CA LEU A 95 -11.45 -3.09 8.64
C LEU A 95 -10.38 -2.13 9.20
N ILE A 96 -9.31 -2.68 9.78
CA ILE A 96 -8.16 -1.88 10.24
C ILE A 96 -7.45 -1.22 9.07
N THR A 97 -7.13 -1.99 8.03
CA THR A 97 -6.41 -1.50 6.85
C THR A 97 -7.20 -0.42 6.13
N LEU A 98 -8.49 -0.64 5.93
CA LEU A 98 -9.40 0.33 5.32
C LEU A 98 -9.44 1.63 6.12
N TYR A 99 -9.54 1.55 7.45
CA TYR A 99 -9.61 2.72 8.32
C TYR A 99 -8.36 3.61 8.16
N TYR A 100 -7.16 3.03 8.19
CA TYR A 100 -5.92 3.81 8.01
C TYR A 100 -5.71 4.29 6.58
N LEU A 101 -6.17 3.54 5.58
CA LEU A 101 -6.11 3.96 4.18
C LEU A 101 -7.01 5.18 3.93
N VAL A 102 -8.25 5.16 4.44
CA VAL A 102 -9.18 6.31 4.32
C VAL A 102 -8.59 7.55 4.99
N ILE A 103 -8.04 7.41 6.20
CA ILE A 103 -7.36 8.53 6.87
C ILE A 103 -6.19 9.05 6.03
N SER A 104 -5.38 8.15 5.48
CA SER A 104 -4.23 8.51 4.64
C SER A 104 -4.64 9.32 3.41
N VAL A 105 -5.71 8.90 2.72
CA VAL A 105 -6.25 9.62 1.55
C VAL A 105 -6.75 11.01 1.94
N ILE A 106 -7.50 11.13 3.04
CA ILE A 106 -8.00 12.42 3.53
C ILE A 106 -6.85 13.36 3.89
N VAL A 107 -5.85 12.86 4.64
CA VAL A 107 -4.69 13.66 5.06
C VAL A 107 -3.83 14.05 3.86
N SER A 108 -3.62 13.15 2.90
CA SER A 108 -2.91 13.45 1.66
C SER A 108 -3.63 14.54 0.87
N ALA A 109 -4.95 14.43 0.68
CA ALA A 109 -5.75 15.45 -0.01
C ALA A 109 -5.64 16.83 0.64
N LEU A 110 -5.66 16.91 1.98
CA LEU A 110 -5.48 18.17 2.70
C LEU A 110 -4.07 18.75 2.54
N LEU A 111 -3.04 17.89 2.55
CA LEU A 111 -1.65 18.30 2.41
C LEU A 111 -1.23 18.57 0.96
N LEU A 112 -2.02 18.14 -0.03
CA LEU A 112 -1.84 18.52 -1.43
C LEU A 112 -2.20 19.99 -1.69
N LEU A 113 -3.13 20.59 -0.92
CA LEU A 113 -3.54 21.99 -1.06
C LEU A 113 -2.35 22.98 -1.04
N PRO A 114 -1.43 22.96 -0.03
CA PRO A 114 -0.30 23.87 0.02
C PRO A 114 0.79 23.59 -1.03
N THR A 115 0.79 22.42 -1.69
CA THR A 115 1.83 22.09 -2.68
C THR A 115 1.69 22.88 -3.99
N GLY A 116 0.58 23.59 -4.19
CA GLY A 116 0.31 24.39 -5.40
C GLY A 116 -0.02 23.56 -6.64
N THR A 117 -0.08 22.23 -6.52
CA THR A 117 -0.41 21.31 -7.63
C THR A 117 -1.76 21.63 -8.26
N LEU A 118 -2.81 21.81 -7.46
CA LEU A 118 -4.14 22.17 -7.96
C LEU A 118 -4.13 23.50 -8.73
N THR A 119 -3.37 24.48 -8.25
CA THR A 119 -3.20 25.78 -8.92
C THR A 119 -2.50 25.61 -10.26
N GLN A 120 -1.43 24.81 -10.32
CA GLN A 120 -0.72 24.54 -11.58
C GLN A 120 -1.57 23.71 -12.55
N LEU A 121 -2.36 22.76 -12.05
CA LEU A 121 -3.25 21.94 -12.86
C LEU A 121 -4.37 22.80 -13.48
N LYS A 122 -4.91 23.77 -12.72
CA LYS A 122 -5.83 24.79 -13.24
C LYS A 122 -5.17 25.69 -14.28
N ASN A 123 -3.93 26.13 -14.05
CA ASN A 123 -3.19 26.93 -15.03
C ASN A 123 -2.96 26.16 -16.34
N LEU A 124 -2.58 24.88 -16.25
CA LEU A 124 -2.34 24.01 -17.39
C LEU A 124 -3.66 23.75 -18.16
N TYR A 125 -4.76 23.48 -17.45
CA TYR A 125 -6.09 23.32 -18.03
C TYR A 125 -6.57 24.59 -18.77
N THR A 126 -6.45 25.76 -18.14
CA THR A 126 -6.84 27.04 -18.77
C THR A 126 -5.98 27.39 -19.98
N LEU A 127 -4.73 26.95 -20.02
CA LEU A 127 -3.84 27.16 -21.15
C LEU A 127 -4.19 26.22 -22.31
N ILE A 128 -4.49 24.95 -22.04
CA ILE A 128 -5.01 23.99 -23.04
C ILE A 128 -6.31 24.52 -23.67
N LEU A 129 -7.24 25.05 -22.87
CA LEU A 129 -8.49 25.62 -23.38
C LEU A 129 -8.27 26.88 -24.25
N LYS A 130 -7.18 27.61 -24.03
CA LYS A 130 -6.83 28.80 -24.84
C LYS A 130 -6.11 28.48 -26.14
N LEU A 131 -5.57 27.27 -26.29
CA LEU A 131 -4.82 26.86 -27.48
C LEU A 131 -5.72 26.50 -28.68
N ASP A 132 -7.05 26.66 -28.57
CA ASP A 132 -8.04 26.38 -29.62
C ASP A 132 -7.77 25.06 -30.36
N ILE A 133 -7.39 24.03 -29.59
CA ILE A 133 -7.10 22.70 -30.12
C ILE A 133 -8.46 22.06 -30.37
N ASN A 134 -8.92 22.17 -31.62
CA ASN A 134 -10.13 21.55 -32.11
C ASN A 134 -10.32 20.14 -31.52
N HIS A 135 -11.50 19.93 -30.95
CA HIS A 135 -11.95 18.85 -30.06
C HIS A 135 -11.73 17.38 -30.48
N SER A 136 -10.96 17.09 -31.52
CA SER A 136 -10.55 15.71 -31.81
C SER A 136 -9.30 15.37 -31.00
N PHE A 137 -9.47 14.62 -29.92
CA PHE A 137 -8.66 13.47 -29.47
C PHE A 137 -7.20 13.32 -30.01
N PHE A 138 -6.42 14.39 -30.14
CA PHE A 138 -5.06 14.35 -30.66
C PHE A 138 -4.09 14.27 -29.48
N ALA A 139 -3.62 13.04 -29.24
CA ALA A 139 -2.50 12.61 -28.41
C ALA A 139 -1.87 13.67 -27.50
N LEU A 140 -1.96 13.48 -26.17
CA LEU A 140 -1.24 14.21 -25.11
C LEU A 140 0.21 14.63 -25.48
N HIS A 141 0.89 13.81 -26.30
CA HIS A 141 2.20 14.08 -26.89
C HIS A 141 2.30 15.40 -27.70
N LYS A 142 1.27 15.80 -28.46
CA LYS A 142 1.32 17.03 -29.27
C LYS A 142 1.10 18.27 -28.40
N ILE A 143 0.22 18.16 -27.40
CA ILE A 143 -0.03 19.21 -26.40
C ILE A 143 1.24 19.46 -25.55
N SER A 144 2.01 18.42 -25.22
CA SER A 144 3.26 18.58 -24.48
C SER A 144 4.36 19.32 -25.25
N HIS A 145 4.33 19.32 -26.58
CA HIS A 145 5.32 20.07 -27.38
C HIS A 145 4.96 21.55 -27.56
N GLU A 146 3.67 21.90 -27.42
CA GLU A 146 3.19 23.29 -27.54
C GLU A 146 3.14 24.02 -26.19
N LEU A 147 3.22 23.28 -25.08
CA LEU A 147 3.30 23.86 -23.75
C LEU A 147 4.70 24.46 -23.50
N PRO A 148 4.78 25.68 -22.94
CA PRO A 148 6.05 26.25 -22.53
C PRO A 148 6.81 25.30 -21.60
N ILE A 149 8.09 25.04 -21.91
CA ILE A 149 8.96 24.15 -21.13
C ILE A 149 8.98 24.55 -19.65
N THR A 150 8.90 25.84 -19.35
CA THR A 150 8.83 26.38 -17.98
C THR A 150 7.57 25.94 -17.24
N ILE A 151 6.42 25.86 -17.90
CA ILE A 151 5.16 25.42 -17.29
C ILE A 151 5.18 23.90 -17.08
N MET A 152 5.69 23.14 -18.07
CA MET A 152 5.82 21.69 -17.96
C MET A 152 6.79 21.28 -16.84
N THR A 153 7.96 21.91 -16.76
CA THR A 153 8.95 21.62 -15.71
C THR A 153 8.43 22.03 -14.34
N THR A 154 7.79 23.20 -14.21
CA THR A 154 7.17 23.63 -12.95
C THR A 154 6.06 22.68 -12.51
N TYR A 155 5.14 22.32 -13.41
CA TYR A 155 4.09 21.34 -13.14
C TYR A 155 4.66 19.98 -12.73
N ALA A 156 5.66 19.47 -13.46
CA ALA A 156 6.34 18.21 -13.14
C ALA A 156 7.01 18.26 -11.75
N HIS A 157 7.64 19.38 -11.38
CA HIS A 157 8.23 19.55 -10.05
C HIS A 157 7.17 19.57 -8.93
N HIS A 158 6.07 20.31 -9.11
CA HIS A 158 4.98 20.31 -8.13
C HIS A 158 4.32 18.94 -8.03
N PHE A 159 4.09 18.27 -9.16
CA PHE A 159 3.51 16.93 -9.21
C PHE A 159 4.41 15.90 -8.51
N THR A 160 5.70 15.86 -8.84
CA THR A 160 6.67 14.93 -8.20
C THR A 160 6.77 15.15 -6.70
N LEU A 161 6.83 16.40 -6.23
CA LEU A 161 6.81 16.73 -4.80
C LEU A 161 5.53 16.23 -4.13
N SER A 162 4.38 16.41 -4.79
CA SER A 162 3.08 15.99 -4.28
C SER A 162 2.93 14.48 -4.18
N VAL A 163 3.47 13.74 -5.16
CA VAL A 163 3.53 12.28 -5.15
C VAL A 163 4.43 11.81 -4.01
N PHE A 164 5.59 12.43 -3.83
CA PHE A 164 6.51 12.09 -2.75
C PHE A 164 5.91 12.31 -1.36
N ILE A 165 5.23 13.44 -1.14
CA ILE A 165 4.53 13.72 0.12
C ILE A 165 3.40 12.70 0.35
N SER A 166 2.59 12.44 -0.67
CA SER A 166 1.49 11.46 -0.58
C SER A 166 2.00 10.06 -0.27
N LEU A 167 3.12 9.65 -0.87
CA LEU A 167 3.78 8.37 -0.62
C LEU A 167 4.31 8.27 0.82
N LEU A 168 4.91 9.34 1.36
CA LEU A 168 5.34 9.39 2.76
C LEU A 168 4.16 9.27 3.73
N ILE A 169 3.04 9.95 3.45
CA ILE A 169 1.82 9.87 4.26
C ILE A 169 1.25 8.45 4.19
N LEU A 170 1.18 7.86 2.99
CA LEU A 170 0.71 6.50 2.77
C LEU A 170 1.51 5.49 3.60
N ILE A 171 2.83 5.53 3.53
CA ILE A 171 3.69 4.60 4.28
C ILE A 171 3.56 4.82 5.79
N THR A 172 3.40 6.07 6.23
CA THR A 172 3.18 6.39 7.65
C THR A 172 1.87 5.77 8.15
N PHE A 173 0.77 5.91 7.42
CA PHE A 173 -0.51 5.32 7.85
C PHE A 173 -0.58 3.80 7.67
N LEU A 174 0.09 3.23 6.65
CA LEU A 174 0.29 1.78 6.53
C LEU A 174 1.04 1.23 7.75
N SER A 175 2.07 1.93 8.21
CA SER A 175 2.77 1.52 9.44
C SER A 175 1.90 1.61 10.69
N PHE A 176 0.95 2.55 10.75
CA PHE A 176 -0.06 2.57 11.81
C PHE A 176 -0.95 1.33 11.73
N ALA A 177 -1.38 0.92 10.54
CA ALA A 177 -2.16 -0.30 10.37
C ALA A 177 -1.40 -1.55 10.88
N PHE A 178 -0.10 -1.66 10.61
CA PHE A 178 0.73 -2.74 11.16
C PHE A 178 0.83 -2.69 12.70
N ILE A 179 0.97 -1.50 13.30
CA ILE A 179 0.97 -1.35 14.77
C ILE A 179 -0.40 -1.71 15.35
N SER A 180 -1.48 -1.27 14.71
CA SER A 180 -2.86 -1.58 15.10
C SER A 180 -3.14 -3.06 15.09
N LYS A 181 -2.60 -3.79 14.11
CA LYS A 181 -2.67 -5.25 14.05
C LYS A 181 -2.04 -5.88 15.29
N ILE A 182 -0.85 -5.44 15.67
CA ILE A 182 -0.16 -5.92 16.88
C ILE A 182 -1.01 -5.69 18.13
N ILE A 183 -1.68 -4.52 18.23
CA ILE A 183 -2.61 -4.21 19.32
C ILE A 183 -3.84 -5.13 19.28
N LEU A 184 -4.41 -5.37 18.09
CA LEU A 184 -5.56 -6.24 17.91
C LEU A 184 -5.25 -7.65 18.42
N ILE A 185 -4.09 -8.20 18.06
CA ILE A 185 -3.65 -9.53 18.51
C ILE A 185 -3.52 -9.57 20.03
N LYS A 186 -2.88 -8.56 20.63
CA LYS A 186 -2.65 -8.51 22.08
C LYS A 186 -3.92 -8.29 22.91
N THR A 187 -4.88 -7.54 22.37
CA THR A 187 -6.04 -7.06 23.16
C THR A 187 -7.37 -7.64 22.72
N ASN A 188 -7.41 -8.34 21.58
CA ASN A 188 -8.60 -8.84 20.89
C ASN A 188 -9.72 -7.79 20.76
N ASN A 189 -9.36 -6.51 20.70
CA ASN A 189 -10.29 -5.38 20.73
C ASN A 189 -10.04 -4.42 19.56
N MET A 190 -10.98 -4.42 18.61
CA MET A 190 -10.94 -3.59 17.40
C MET A 190 -10.93 -2.09 17.71
N ILE A 191 -11.70 -1.63 18.71
CA ILE A 191 -11.77 -0.20 19.04
C ILE A 191 -10.41 0.29 19.53
N LYS A 192 -9.71 -0.53 20.34
CA LYS A 192 -8.34 -0.20 20.78
C LYS A 192 -7.34 -0.25 19.63
N ALA A 193 -7.48 -1.21 18.73
CA ALA A 193 -6.62 -1.31 17.54
C ALA A 193 -6.77 -0.08 16.63
N MET A 194 -7.96 0.49 16.49
CA MET A 194 -8.23 1.65 15.64
C MET A 194 -7.95 3.00 16.33
N ASP A 195 -7.66 3.04 17.64
CA ASP A 195 -7.38 4.30 18.34
C ASP A 195 -5.97 4.82 18.04
N VAL A 196 -5.91 5.83 17.18
CA VAL A 196 -4.68 6.53 16.78
C VAL A 196 -3.88 7.05 17.98
N ARG A 197 -4.54 7.42 19.09
CA ARG A 197 -3.86 7.93 20.29
C ARG A 197 -3.01 6.85 20.96
N ILE A 198 -3.45 5.59 20.91
CA ILE A 198 -2.71 4.45 21.44
C ILE A 198 -1.45 4.21 20.59
N ILE A 199 -1.58 4.26 19.26
CA ILE A 199 -0.44 4.14 18.34
C ILE A 199 0.58 5.27 18.57
N ILE A 200 0.13 6.52 18.66
CA ILE A 200 1.02 7.66 18.92
C ILE A 200 1.75 7.47 20.27
N ARG A 201 1.08 6.94 21.29
CA ARG A 201 1.71 6.63 22.58
C ARG A 201 2.78 5.55 22.44
N ILE A 202 2.53 4.49 21.67
CA ILE A 202 3.51 3.44 21.39
C ILE A 202 4.72 4.04 20.66
N ILE A 203 4.50 4.84 19.61
CA ILE A 203 5.56 5.53 18.86
C ILE A 203 6.37 6.46 19.77
N LYS A 204 5.69 7.22 20.64
CA LYS A 204 6.34 8.09 21.63
C LYS A 204 7.24 7.29 22.56
N ASN A 205 6.79 6.14 23.04
CA ASN A 205 7.55 5.26 23.93
C ASN A 205 8.75 4.61 23.21
N THR A 206 8.62 4.27 21.93
CA THR A 206 9.73 3.72 21.12
C THR A 206 10.75 4.80 20.73
N GLY A 207 10.28 6.04 20.56
CA GLY A 207 11.02 7.24 20.21
C GLY A 207 10.78 7.68 18.76
N TYR A 208 10.29 8.92 18.56
CA TYR A 208 9.94 9.48 17.25
C TYR A 208 11.06 9.40 16.22
N LEU A 209 12.29 9.74 16.61
CA LEU A 209 13.42 9.78 15.68
C LEU A 209 13.81 8.38 15.17
N ARG A 210 13.67 7.36 16.02
CA ARG A 210 13.91 5.96 15.64
C ARG A 210 12.81 5.44 14.72
N TYR A 211 11.56 5.82 15.00
CA TYR A 211 10.42 5.50 14.15
C TYR A 211 10.53 6.17 12.78
N MET A 212 10.83 7.47 12.71
CA MET A 212 11.04 8.17 11.45
C MET A 212 12.17 7.57 10.62
N LYS A 213 13.25 7.11 11.26
CA LYS A 213 14.32 6.38 10.56
C LYS A 213 13.83 5.07 9.93
N LEU A 214 12.97 4.33 10.62
CA LEU A 214 12.36 3.11 10.08
C LEU A 214 11.46 3.43 8.88
N ILE A 215 10.58 4.43 9.02
CA ILE A 215 9.69 4.87 7.93
C ILE A 215 10.49 5.28 6.70
N LEU A 216 11.56 6.07 6.87
CA LEU A 216 12.38 6.51 5.76
C LEU A 216 13.06 5.33 5.03
N ILE A 217 13.54 4.32 5.77
CA ILE A 217 14.11 3.11 5.17
C ILE A 217 13.03 2.34 4.37
N LEU A 218 11.84 2.17 4.94
CA LEU A 218 10.72 1.50 4.27
C LEU A 218 10.28 2.26 3.01
N THR A 219 10.30 3.60 3.06
CA THR A 219 10.04 4.46 1.89
C THR A 219 11.05 4.23 0.77
N VAL A 220 12.34 4.15 1.09
CA VAL A 220 13.37 3.87 0.08
C VAL A 220 13.17 2.48 -0.53
N ILE A 221 12.88 1.47 0.28
CA ILE A 221 12.60 0.11 -0.19
C ILE A 221 11.36 0.10 -1.11
N ALA A 222 10.27 0.74 -0.71
CA ALA A 222 9.04 0.84 -1.49
C ALA A 222 9.30 1.55 -2.84
N CYS A 223 10.08 2.63 -2.85
CA CYS A 223 10.46 3.31 -4.10
C CYS A 223 11.26 2.40 -5.03
N ILE A 224 12.24 1.64 -4.52
CA ILE A 224 13.04 0.71 -5.33
C ILE A 224 12.12 -0.34 -5.95
N ILE A 225 11.21 -0.91 -5.16
CA ILE A 225 10.27 -1.94 -5.61
C ILE A 225 9.32 -1.40 -6.67
N LEU A 226 8.74 -0.21 -6.48
CA LEU A 226 7.88 0.42 -7.49
C LEU A 226 8.60 0.66 -8.82
N ASN A 227 9.87 1.06 -8.78
CA ASN A 227 10.66 1.22 -10.00
C ASN A 227 10.93 -0.12 -10.70
N ILE A 228 11.18 -1.18 -9.93
CA ILE A 228 11.35 -2.54 -10.47
C ILE A 228 10.04 -3.02 -11.10
N LEU A 229 8.90 -2.84 -10.43
CA LEU A 229 7.58 -3.18 -10.97
C LEU A 229 7.31 -2.45 -12.28
N PHE A 230 7.54 -1.13 -12.32
CA PHE A 230 7.35 -0.33 -13.52
C PHE A 230 8.23 -0.79 -14.70
N LEU A 231 9.47 -1.21 -14.43
CA LEU A 231 10.36 -1.81 -15.43
C LEU A 231 9.88 -3.18 -15.92
N LEU A 232 9.25 -3.96 -15.06
CA LEU A 232 8.80 -5.33 -15.35
C LEU A 232 7.43 -5.35 -16.03
N GLU A 233 6.55 -4.40 -15.74
CA GLU A 233 5.28 -4.15 -16.44
C GLU A 233 5.54 -3.93 -17.95
N TYR A 234 6.65 -3.26 -18.28
CA TYR A 234 7.11 -3.09 -19.67
C TYR A 234 7.47 -4.42 -20.39
N ILE A 235 7.71 -5.51 -19.65
CA ILE A 235 8.24 -6.79 -20.15
C ILE A 235 7.15 -7.89 -20.20
N MET A 236 5.87 -7.58 -19.94
CA MET A 236 4.71 -8.49 -20.07
C MET A 236 4.69 -9.69 -19.11
N ALA A 237 5.44 -9.66 -18.00
CA ALA A 237 5.43 -10.71 -16.96
C ALA A 237 4.70 -10.24 -15.68
N ASP A 238 3.51 -9.65 -15.84
CA ASP A 238 2.90 -8.77 -14.85
C ASP A 238 2.42 -9.48 -13.57
N ILE A 239 1.49 -10.44 -13.72
CA ILE A 239 0.80 -11.08 -12.58
C ILE A 239 1.75 -11.88 -11.67
N GLY A 240 2.59 -12.74 -12.26
CA GLY A 240 3.45 -13.62 -11.45
C GLY A 240 4.47 -12.84 -10.63
N ILE A 241 5.00 -11.76 -11.20
CA ILE A 241 6.03 -10.93 -10.57
C ILE A 241 5.39 -10.03 -9.51
N SER A 242 4.26 -9.40 -9.82
CA SER A 242 3.55 -8.54 -8.87
C SER A 242 3.11 -9.33 -7.64
N ALA A 243 2.55 -10.54 -7.81
CA ALA A 243 2.19 -11.40 -6.70
C ALA A 243 3.40 -11.85 -5.84
N VAL A 244 4.57 -12.11 -6.43
CA VAL A 244 5.81 -12.39 -5.67
C VAL A 244 6.23 -11.17 -4.84
N ILE A 245 6.13 -9.97 -5.42
CA ILE A 245 6.52 -8.74 -4.75
C ILE A 245 5.55 -8.39 -3.63
N GLU A 246 4.24 -8.52 -3.85
CA GLU A 246 3.21 -8.31 -2.83
C GLU A 246 3.42 -9.24 -1.64
N SER A 247 3.56 -10.55 -1.91
CA SER A 247 3.80 -11.54 -0.87
C SER A 247 5.11 -11.31 -0.10
N MET A 248 6.20 -10.94 -0.79
CA MET A 248 7.46 -10.54 -0.14
C MET A 248 7.28 -9.33 0.78
N MET A 249 6.57 -8.30 0.31
CA MET A 249 6.34 -7.08 1.09
C MET A 249 5.48 -7.32 2.31
N LEU A 250 4.49 -8.20 2.22
CA LEU A 250 3.68 -8.61 3.37
C LEU A 250 4.52 -9.28 4.44
N PHE A 251 5.36 -10.26 4.07
CA PHE A 251 6.25 -10.95 5.01
C PHE A 251 7.27 -10.00 5.65
N ILE A 252 7.92 -9.17 4.83
CA ILE A 252 8.92 -8.22 5.30
C ILE A 252 8.27 -7.19 6.24
N GLY A 253 7.14 -6.60 5.84
CA GLY A 253 6.42 -5.61 6.63
C GLY A 253 5.99 -6.17 7.97
N THR A 254 5.28 -7.30 7.96
CA THR A 254 4.73 -7.91 9.18
C THR A 254 5.84 -8.28 10.16
N TYR A 255 6.92 -8.94 9.73
CA TYR A 255 8.05 -9.28 10.60
C TYR A 255 8.78 -8.04 11.14
N THR A 256 9.01 -7.04 10.27
CA THR A 256 9.72 -5.82 10.66
C THR A 256 8.95 -5.08 11.75
N PHE A 257 7.65 -4.88 11.58
CA PHE A 257 6.82 -4.17 12.54
C PHE A 257 6.59 -4.97 13.82
N HIS A 258 6.37 -6.29 13.70
CA HIS A 258 6.24 -7.19 14.85
C HIS A 258 7.47 -7.10 15.76
N ASN A 259 8.67 -7.38 15.23
CA ASN A 259 9.89 -7.39 16.05
C ASN A 259 10.34 -6.00 16.48
N TYR A 260 10.07 -4.96 15.69
CA TYR A 260 10.44 -3.60 16.08
C TYR A 260 9.63 -3.08 17.28
N PHE A 261 8.35 -3.44 17.38
CA PHE A 261 7.45 -2.96 18.43
C PHE A 261 7.25 -3.94 19.59
N LEU A 262 7.53 -5.24 19.40
CA LEU A 262 7.32 -6.26 20.43
C LEU A 262 8.57 -6.67 21.19
N GLU A 263 9.78 -6.65 20.62
CA GLU A 263 11.00 -7.02 21.35
C GLU A 263 11.39 -6.05 22.50
N LYS A 264 10.60 -5.00 22.76
CA LYS A 264 10.84 -4.04 23.85
C LYS A 264 9.86 -4.16 25.01
N HIS A 265 8.93 -5.13 24.97
CA HIS A 265 7.94 -5.40 26.00
C HIS A 265 7.86 -6.89 26.29
#